data_AF-A0A2U0S1C1-F1
#
_entry.id   AF-A0A2U0S1C1-F1
#
_cell.length_a   1.000
_cell.length_b   1.000
_cell.length_c   1.000
_cell.angle_alpha   90.00
_cell.angle_beta   90.00
_cell.angle_gamma   90.00
#
_symmetry.space_group_name_H-M   'P 1'
#
loop_
_entity.id
_entity.type
_entity.pdbx_description
1 polymer ?
#
loop_
_entity_poly.entity_id
_entity_poly.type
_entity_poly.pdbx_seq_one_letter_code
_entity_poly.pdbx_strand_id
1 'polypeptide(L)'
;MEPNQFFYLILPLAASVFVLVGVIIYTKSKSQEDQYEEKLKKLRQLLFAGKLDRKTYVNLSRRLRYVKQFNSESSRLVSLLSDEKLDEETFLRLRHVLETTFKEKLDKLDDQPAVVNNKEPFDTSKF
;
A
#
# COMPACT_ATOMS: atom_id res chain seq x y z
N MET A 1 27.73 42.87 4.89
CA MET A 1 26.85 42.01 5.71
C MET A 1 27.72 40.90 6.26
N GLU A 2 27.72 40.70 7.58
CA GLU A 2 28.57 39.68 8.20
C GLU A 2 28.12 38.27 7.82
N PRO A 3 29.04 37.37 7.45
CA PRO A 3 28.71 36.02 6.98
C PRO A 3 27.91 35.19 8.01
N ASN A 4 28.03 35.51 9.31
CA ASN A 4 27.31 34.80 10.38
C ASN A 4 25.80 35.01 10.36
N GLN A 5 25.29 36.14 9.86
CA GLN A 5 23.84 36.40 9.83
C GLN A 5 23.12 35.60 8.73
N PHE A 6 23.81 35.30 7.62
CA PHE A 6 23.29 34.47 6.54
C PHE A 6 23.05 33.02 7.00
N PHE A 7 23.97 32.46 7.78
CA PHE A 7 23.83 31.10 8.32
C PHE A 7 22.68 30.99 9.34
N TYR A 8 22.48 32.00 10.18
CA TYR A 8 21.36 32.02 11.14
C TYR A 8 19.99 32.08 10.47
N LEU A 9 19.88 32.59 9.25
CA LEU A 9 18.62 32.64 8.50
C LEU A 9 18.40 31.37 7.66
N ILE A 10 19.46 30.83 7.06
CA ILE A 10 19.40 29.66 6.17
C ILE A 10 19.25 28.35 6.94
N LEU A 11 19.91 28.21 8.10
CA LEU A 11 19.86 26.99 8.90
C LEU A 11 18.45 26.63 9.41
N PRO A 12 17.66 27.55 10.01
CA PRO A 12 16.28 27.25 10.39
C PRO A 12 15.36 27.05 9.18
N LEU A 13 15.64 27.73 8.05
CA LEU A 13 14.88 27.55 6.82
C LEU A 13 15.06 26.13 6.26
N ALA A 14 16.31 25.66 6.19
CA ALA A 14 16.64 24.30 5.74
C ALA A 14 16.05 23.24 6.69
N ALA A 15 16.15 23.45 8.01
CA ALA A 15 15.55 22.56 9.00
C ALA A 15 14.02 22.50 8.87
N SER A 16 13.37 23.65 8.66
CA SER A 16 11.91 23.74 8.43
C SER A 16 11.50 22.93 7.19
N VAL A 17 12.19 23.08 6.07
CA VAL A 17 11.89 22.31 4.84
C VAL A 17 12.06 20.81 5.09
N PHE A 18 13.10 20.40 5.81
CA PHE A 18 13.36 18.99 6.11
C PHE A 18 12.25 18.37 6.98
N VAL A 19 11.79 19.09 8.00
CA VAL A 19 10.66 18.67 8.85
C VAL A 19 9.38 18.54 8.02
N LEU A 20 9.12 19.50 7.13
CA LEU A 20 7.92 19.53 6.29
C LEU A 20 7.88 18.33 5.34
N VAL A 21 9.01 18.00 4.71
CA VAL A 21 9.15 16.81 3.87
C VAL A 21 8.93 15.52 4.69
N GLY A 22 9.51 15.44 5.90
CA GLY A 22 9.31 14.30 6.80
C GLY A 22 7.85 14.09 7.20
N VAL A 23 7.12 15.17 7.50
CA VAL A 23 5.69 15.12 7.83
C VAL A 23 4.83 14.67 6.65
N ILE A 24 5.14 15.14 5.44
CA ILE A 24 4.44 14.73 4.21
C ILE A 24 4.63 13.23 3.95
N ILE A 25 5.86 12.71 4.11
CA ILE A 25 6.15 11.28 3.94
C ILE A 25 5.41 10.45 4.99
N TYR A 26 5.44 10.89 6.26
CA TYR A 26 4.77 10.20 7.37
C TYR A 26 3.25 10.14 7.20
N THR A 27 2.61 11.26 6.86
CA THR A 27 1.15 11.33 6.66
C THR A 27 0.69 10.50 5.45
N LYS A 28 1.46 10.50 4.35
CA LYS A 28 1.16 9.69 3.18
C LYS A 28 1.26 8.19 3.46
N SER A 29 2.24 7.77 4.27
CA SER A 29 2.40 6.38 4.69
C SER A 29 1.21 5.89 5.52
N LYS A 30 0.76 6.69 6.49
CA LYS A 30 -0.39 6.36 7.34
C LYS A 30 -1.71 6.28 6.58
N SER A 31 -1.92 7.21 5.64
CA SER A 31 -3.15 7.27 4.84
C SER A 31 -3.39 6.04 3.96
N GLN A 32 -2.35 5.34 3.50
CA GLN A 32 -2.52 4.12 2.69
C GLN A 32 -3.00 2.93 3.51
N GLU A 33 -2.52 2.80 4.76
CA GLU A 33 -2.98 1.73 5.65
C GLU A 33 -4.45 1.94 6.04
N ASP A 34 -4.81 3.17 6.40
CA ASP A 34 -6.17 3.52 6.78
C ASP A 34 -7.18 3.24 5.65
N GLN A 35 -6.82 3.57 4.39
CA GLN A 35 -7.68 3.30 3.24
C GLN A 35 -7.89 1.80 2.97
N TYR A 36 -6.87 0.97 3.22
CA TYR A 36 -7.01 -0.47 3.08
C TYR A 36 -7.93 -1.05 4.15
N GLU A 37 -7.76 -0.63 5.40
CA GLU A 37 -8.64 -1.05 6.51
C GLU A 37 -10.07 -0.61 6.30
N GLU A 38 -10.29 0.62 5.84
CA GLU A 38 -11.62 1.16 5.58
C GLU A 38 -12.34 0.37 4.48
N LYS A 39 -11.64 0.01 3.40
CA LYS A 39 -12.17 -0.83 2.32
C LYS A 39 -12.50 -2.24 2.81
N LEU A 40 -11.67 -2.84 3.67
CA LEU A 40 -11.97 -4.14 4.28
C LEU A 40 -13.18 -4.09 5.22
N LYS A 41 -13.30 -3.02 6.04
CA LYS A 41 -14.46 -2.82 6.92
C LYS A 41 -15.75 -2.69 6.11
N LYS A 42 -15.73 -1.91 5.03
CA LYS A 42 -16.88 -1.80 4.09
C LYS A 42 -17.22 -3.15 3.46
N LEU A 43 -16.24 -3.93 3.01
CA LEU A 43 -16.48 -5.26 2.46
C LEU A 43 -17.11 -6.22 3.49
N ARG A 44 -16.61 -6.19 4.73
CA ARG A 44 -17.14 -7.00 5.82
C ARG A 44 -18.58 -6.59 6.17
N GLN A 45 -18.86 -5.29 6.19
CA GLN A 45 -20.21 -4.76 6.42
C GLN A 45 -21.17 -5.17 5.30
N LEU A 46 -20.73 -5.17 4.03
CA LEU A 46 -21.53 -5.61 2.89
C LEU A 46 -21.81 -7.13 2.93
N LEU A 47 -20.85 -7.93 3.40
CA LEU A 47 -21.04 -9.36 3.65
C LEU A 47 -22.08 -9.60 4.76
N PHE A 48 -21.95 -8.91 5.91
CA PHE A 48 -22.90 -9.04 7.02
C PHE A 48 -24.30 -8.51 6.67
N ALA A 49 -24.40 -7.50 5.81
CA ALA A 49 -25.67 -7.01 5.29
C ALA A 49 -26.32 -7.96 4.27
N GLY A 50 -25.70 -9.11 3.95
CA GLY A 50 -26.20 -10.08 2.98
C GLY A 50 -26.19 -9.60 1.52
N LYS A 51 -25.63 -8.41 1.25
CA LYS A 51 -25.56 -7.80 -0.09
C LYS A 51 -24.39 -8.32 -0.93
N LEU A 52 -23.49 -9.08 -0.31
CA LEU A 52 -22.28 -9.60 -0.93
C LEU A 52 -22.18 -11.10 -0.67
N ASP A 53 -22.04 -11.89 -1.74
CA ASP A 53 -21.82 -13.33 -1.61
C ASP A 53 -20.47 -13.63 -0.96
N ARG A 54 -20.40 -14.71 -0.17
CA ARG A 54 -19.19 -15.14 0.54
C ARG A 54 -18.04 -15.41 -0.43
N LYS A 55 -18.33 -15.96 -1.62
CA LYS A 55 -17.34 -16.18 -2.68
C LYS A 55 -16.77 -14.85 -3.19
N THR A 56 -17.65 -13.89 -3.46
CA THR A 56 -17.29 -12.54 -3.92
C THR A 56 -16.46 -11.79 -2.87
N TYR A 57 -16.80 -11.93 -1.58
CA TYR A 57 -16.02 -11.36 -0.47
C TYR A 57 -14.59 -11.93 -0.41
N VAL A 58 -14.45 -13.26 -0.52
CA VAL A 58 -13.12 -13.91 -0.48
C VAL A 58 -12.28 -13.47 -1.67
N ASN A 59 -12.86 -13.40 -2.88
CA ASN A 59 -12.14 -12.95 -4.07
C ASN A 59 -11.72 -11.48 -3.96
N LEU A 60 -12.63 -10.57 -3.58
CA LEU A 60 -12.28 -9.16 -3.44
C LEU A 60 -11.26 -8.92 -2.31
N SER A 61 -11.41 -9.58 -1.16
CA SER A 61 -10.47 -9.42 -0.03
C SER A 61 -9.07 -9.91 -0.40
N ARG A 62 -8.99 -11.02 -1.15
CA ARG A 62 -7.73 -11.54 -1.69
C ARG A 62 -7.12 -10.56 -2.70
N ARG A 63 -7.92 -10.01 -3.62
CA ARG A 63 -7.50 -8.97 -4.58
C ARG A 63 -6.99 -7.71 -3.88
N LEU A 64 -7.71 -7.22 -2.86
CA LEU A 64 -7.30 -6.08 -2.03
C LEU A 64 -5.95 -6.32 -1.35
N ARG A 65 -5.70 -7.54 -0.85
CA ARG A 65 -4.41 -7.90 -0.26
C ARG A 65 -3.27 -7.85 -1.29
N TYR A 66 -3.49 -8.37 -2.50
CA TYR A 66 -2.49 -8.31 -3.57
C TYR A 66 -2.22 -6.88 -4.02
N VAL A 67 -3.24 -6.04 -4.12
CA VAL A 67 -3.07 -4.60 -4.43
C VAL A 67 -2.26 -3.90 -3.34
N LYS A 68 -2.49 -4.20 -2.05
CA LYS A 68 -1.68 -3.65 -0.94
C LYS A 68 -0.21 -4.07 -1.08
N GLN A 69 0.04 -5.34 -1.37
CA GLN A 69 1.40 -5.86 -1.53
C GLN A 69 2.11 -5.20 -2.73
N PHE A 70 1.44 -5.09 -3.87
CA PHE A 70 1.98 -4.40 -5.04
C PHE A 70 2.31 -2.93 -4.77
N ASN A 71 1.42 -2.19 -4.11
CA ASN A 71 1.68 -0.80 -3.75
C ASN A 71 2.86 -0.67 -2.79
N SER A 72 3.00 -1.59 -1.83
CA SER A 72 4.15 -1.63 -0.91
C SER A 72 5.45 -1.88 -1.68
N GLU A 73 5.50 -2.89 -2.55
CA GLU A 73 6.69 -3.22 -3.34
C GLU A 73 7.04 -2.11 -4.35
N SER A 74 6.03 -1.51 -4.99
CA SER A 74 6.19 -0.35 -5.87
C SER A 74 6.73 0.87 -5.12
N SER A 75 6.20 1.16 -3.92
CA SER A 75 6.72 2.24 -3.08
C SER A 75 8.17 2.01 -2.67
N ARG A 76 8.56 0.75 -2.41
CA ARG A 76 9.92 0.36 -2.08
C ARG A 76 10.87 0.51 -3.27
N LEU A 77 10.41 0.18 -4.48
CA LEU A 77 11.17 0.42 -5.71
C LEU A 77 11.42 1.91 -5.93
N VAL A 78 10.39 2.74 -5.72
CA VAL A 78 10.52 4.20 -5.82
C VAL A 78 11.47 4.75 -4.75
N SER A 79 11.42 4.25 -3.50
CA SER A 79 12.36 4.68 -2.47
C SER A 79 13.80 4.27 -2.80
N LEU A 80 14.01 3.08 -3.36
CA LEU A 80 15.35 2.62 -3.76
C LEU A 80 15.93 3.45 -4.92
N LEU A 81 15.08 3.90 -5.85
CA LEU A 81 15.47 4.85 -6.90
C LEU A 81 15.80 6.22 -6.31
N SER A 82 14.96 6.73 -5.40
CA SER A 82 15.19 8.02 -4.75
C SER A 82 16.44 8.04 -3.86
N ASP A 83 16.84 6.89 -3.33
CA ASP A 83 18.07 6.70 -2.55
C ASP A 83 19.33 6.54 -3.43
N GLU A 84 19.22 6.66 -4.76
CA GLU A 84 20.28 6.38 -5.75
C GLU A 84 20.90 4.98 -5.62
N LYS A 85 20.19 4.04 -4.98
CA LYS A 85 20.64 2.64 -4.83
C LYS A 85 20.34 1.80 -6.07
N LEU A 86 19.62 2.36 -7.03
CA LEU A 86 19.23 1.72 -8.28
C LEU A 86 19.40 2.70 -9.44
N ASP A 87 20.02 2.23 -10.51
CA ASP A 87 20.01 2.93 -11.79
C ASP A 87 18.59 2.97 -12.38
N GLU A 88 18.28 4.03 -13.11
CA GLU A 88 16.98 4.25 -13.75
C GLU A 88 16.60 3.07 -14.67
N GLU A 89 17.57 2.53 -15.42
CA GLU A 89 17.33 1.37 -16.28
C GLU A 89 16.96 0.11 -15.49
N THR A 90 17.62 -0.12 -14.36
CA THR A 90 17.34 -1.25 -13.47
C THR A 90 15.97 -1.10 -12.79
N PHE A 91 15.61 0.13 -12.41
CA PHE A 91 14.28 0.46 -11.90
C PHE A 91 13.18 0.18 -12.93
N LEU A 92 13.36 0.60 -14.19
CA LEU A 92 12.38 0.34 -15.26
C LEU A 92 12.17 -1.15 -15.51
N ARG A 93 13.25 -1.94 -15.52
CA ARG A 93 13.17 -3.42 -15.64
C ARG A 93 12.43 -4.04 -14.47
N LEU A 94 12.80 -3.70 -13.24
CA LEU A 94 12.16 -4.22 -12.02
C LEU A 94 10.68 -3.83 -11.94
N ARG A 95 10.35 -2.59 -12.29
CA ARG A 95 8.97 -2.12 -12.37
C ARG A 95 8.16 -2.91 -13.39
N HIS A 96 8.73 -3.16 -14.58
CA HIS A 96 8.04 -3.92 -15.61
C HIS A 96 7.79 -5.38 -15.17
N VAL A 97 8.78 -6.02 -14.52
CA VAL A 97 8.62 -7.37 -13.95
C VAL A 97 7.55 -7.39 -12.85
N LEU A 98 7.54 -6.38 -11.97
CA LEU A 98 6.55 -6.23 -10.91
C LEU A 98 5.13 -6.12 -11.48
N GLU A 99 4.94 -5.25 -12.49
CA GLU A 99 3.65 -5.04 -13.16
C GLU A 99 3.18 -6.32 -13.88
N THR A 100 4.08 -7.02 -14.57
CA THR A 100 3.75 -8.26 -15.28
C THR A 100 3.36 -9.37 -14.31
N THR A 101 4.13 -9.54 -13.24
CA THR A 101 3.84 -10.54 -12.18
C THR A 101 2.53 -10.22 -11.46
N PHE A 102 2.25 -8.93 -11.24
CA PHE A 102 1.00 -8.50 -10.63
C PHE A 102 -0.20 -8.82 -11.51
N LYS A 103 -0.09 -8.54 -12.82
CA LYS A 103 -1.13 -8.86 -13.80
C LYS A 103 -1.40 -10.37 -13.86
N GLU A 104 -0.35 -11.19 -13.97
CA GLU A 104 -0.49 -12.65 -13.96
C GLU A 104 -1.15 -13.19 -12.69
N LYS A 105 -0.80 -12.63 -11.52
CA LYS A 105 -1.43 -13.01 -10.25
C LYS A 105 -2.89 -12.58 -10.20
N LEU A 106 -3.25 -11.44 -10.80
CA LEU A 106 -4.62 -10.97 -10.91
C LEU A 106 -5.45 -11.88 -11.81
N ASP A 107 -4.93 -12.25 -12.98
CA ASP A 107 -5.61 -13.12 -13.93
C ASP A 107 -5.84 -14.51 -13.31
N LYS A 108 -4.84 -15.05 -12.60
CA LYS A 108 -4.98 -16.31 -11.83
C LYS A 108 -6.02 -16.24 -10.71
N LEU A 109 -6.32 -15.05 -10.16
CA LEU A 109 -7.34 -14.87 -9.13
C LEU A 109 -8.75 -14.85 -9.71
N ASP A 110 -8.90 -14.36 -10.94
CA ASP A 110 -10.16 -14.35 -11.66
C ASP A 110 -10.49 -15.74 -12.24
N ASP A 111 -9.46 -16.54 -12.58
CA ASP A 111 -9.61 -17.92 -13.09
C ASP A 111 -9.80 -18.99 -12.00
N GLN A 112 -9.49 -18.70 -10.73
CA GLN A 112 -9.71 -19.65 -9.63
C GLN A 112 -11.12 -19.48 -9.04
N PRO A 113 -12.05 -20.44 -9.25
CA PRO A 113 -13.29 -20.45 -8.49
C PRO A 113 -12.92 -20.60 -7.02
N ALA A 114 -13.43 -19.69 -6.19
CA ALA A 114 -13.21 -19.71 -4.75
C ALA A 114 -13.57 -21.10 -4.20
N VAL A 115 -12.56 -21.91 -3.90
CA VAL A 115 -12.73 -23.16 -3.15
C VAL A 115 -13.09 -22.75 -1.72
N VAL A 116 -14.39 -22.54 -1.48
CA VAL A 116 -14.95 -22.29 -0.16
C VAL A 116 -14.86 -23.61 0.59
N ASN A 117 -13.74 -23.83 1.27
CA ASN A 117 -13.65 -24.91 2.23
C ASN A 117 -14.51 -24.49 3.44
N ASN A 118 -15.64 -25.17 3.64
CA ASN A 118 -16.61 -24.96 4.72
C ASN A 118 -16.03 -25.39 6.08
N LYS A 119 -14.87 -24.84 6.48
CA LYS A 119 -14.40 -24.90 7.87
C LYS A 119 -14.51 -23.50 8.44
N GLU A 120 -15.63 -23.28 9.13
CA GLU A 120 -15.86 -22.11 9.97
C GLU A 120 -14.73 -21.97 11.01
N PRO A 121 -14.17 -20.77 11.22
CA PRO A 121 -13.41 -20.49 12.43
C PRO A 121 -14.06 -19.38 13.28
N PHE A 122 -15.30 -18.97 12.99
CA PHE A 122 -15.99 -17.96 13.78
C PHE A 122 -16.81 -18.63 14.87
N ASP A 123 -16.13 -19.01 15.94
CA ASP A 123 -16.74 -19.28 17.24
C ASP A 123 -17.33 -17.96 17.77
N THR A 124 -18.65 -17.85 17.74
CA THR A 124 -19.41 -16.70 18.25
C THR A 124 -19.68 -16.80 19.77
N SER A 125 -19.08 -17.75 20.49
CA SER A 125 -19.34 -17.94 21.93
C SER A 125 -18.64 -16.96 22.89
N LYS A 126 -18.01 -15.88 22.39
CA LYS A 126 -17.29 -14.90 23.23
C LYS A 126 -17.71 -13.44 23.04
N PHE A 127 -18.94 -13.18 22.65
CA PHE A 127 -19.58 -11.87 22.84
C PHE A 127 -20.88 -12.02 23.61
#